data_AF-A0A936IK09-F1
#
_entry.id   AF-A0A936IK09-F1
#
_cell.length_a   1.000
_cell.length_b   1.000
_cell.length_c   1.000
_cell.angle_alpha   90.00
_cell.angle_beta   90.00
_cell.angle_gamma   90.00
#
_symmetry.space_group_name_H-M   'P 1'
#
loop_
_entity.id
_entity.type
_entity.pdbx_description
1 polymer ?
#
loop_
_entity_poly.entity_id
_entity_poly.type
_entity_poly.pdbx_seq_one_letter_code
_entity_poly.pdbx_strand_id
1 'polypeptide(L)'
;MSRRSRINPADTTQRAMARTFGLLLVVVGAIFALVGFVDFFGAFGGNGMPTKFWCLFVGLPLLGIGGTLLKVGYLGAMTRYVAGETAPVVKDTLDYLADGTAASVKKTARAVRDGLREGPDDARPCAKCGDVNAADARFCDACGSPLALVCTGCGEDNAGDARFCRHCGGALTAG
;
A
#
# COMPACT_ATOMS: atom_id res chain seq x y z
N MET A 1 -19.03 3.10 3.98
CA MET A 1 -18.40 2.81 5.29
C MET A 1 -17.40 3.91 5.66
N SER A 2 -17.87 5.04 6.21
CA SER A 2 -16.97 6.11 6.69
C SER A 2 -16.58 5.85 8.14
N ARG A 3 -15.46 5.17 8.34
CA ARG A 3 -14.81 5.10 9.66
C ARG A 3 -14.24 6.49 9.94
N ARG A 4 -15.06 7.39 10.53
CA ARG A 4 -14.57 8.58 11.24
C ARG A 4 -13.56 8.08 12.26
N SER A 5 -12.27 8.15 11.92
CA SER A 5 -11.21 7.94 12.89
C SER A 5 -11.44 9.00 13.97
N ARG A 6 -11.78 8.53 15.17
CA ARG A 6 -11.88 9.39 16.34
C ARG A 6 -10.49 9.98 16.54
N ILE A 7 -10.32 11.24 16.13
CA ILE A 7 -9.13 12.02 16.47
C ILE A 7 -9.15 12.09 17.99
N ASN A 8 -8.16 11.46 18.63
CA ASN A 8 -8.08 11.41 20.08
C ASN A 8 -7.90 12.86 20.58
N PRO A 9 -8.70 13.37 21.54
CA PRO A 9 -8.55 14.75 22.04
C PRO A 9 -7.14 15.02 22.60
N ALA A 10 -6.40 13.98 23.02
CA ALA A 10 -4.98 14.08 23.37
C ALA A 10 -4.10 14.55 22.20
N ASP A 11 -4.40 14.15 20.96
CA ASP A 11 -3.64 14.54 19.76
C ASP A 11 -3.82 16.03 19.44
N THR A 12 -4.99 16.60 19.72
CA THR A 12 -5.25 18.03 19.50
C THR A 12 -4.52 18.90 20.53
N THR A 13 -4.47 18.46 21.79
CA THR A 13 -3.77 19.17 22.86
C THR A 13 -2.25 19.14 22.67
N GLN A 14 -1.67 17.99 22.30
CA GLN A 14 -0.24 17.88 22.01
C GLN A 14 0.18 18.77 20.83
N ARG A 15 -0.63 18.85 19.78
CA ARG A 15 -0.38 19.74 18.63
C ARG A 15 -0.53 21.21 18.99
N ALA A 16 -1.50 21.57 19.83
CA ALA A 16 -1.66 22.93 20.33
C ALA A 16 -0.45 23.37 21.16
N MET A 17 0.02 22.50 22.07
CA MET A 17 1.24 22.74 22.85
C MET A 17 2.47 22.87 21.93
N ALA A 18 2.62 21.99 20.93
CA ALA A 18 3.73 22.07 19.97
C ALA A 18 3.74 23.38 19.16
N ARG A 19 2.58 23.95 18.83
CA ARG A 19 2.47 25.25 18.16
C ARG A 19 2.90 26.39 19.08
N THR A 20 2.39 26.41 20.32
CA THR A 20 2.67 27.48 21.29
C THR A 20 4.15 27.45 21.70
N PHE A 21 4.67 26.29 22.10
CA PHE A 21 6.08 26.13 22.44
C PHE A 21 6.99 26.36 21.24
N GLY A 22 6.62 25.87 20.05
CA GLY A 22 7.37 26.09 18.82
C GLY A 22 7.47 27.57 18.44
N LEU A 23 6.37 28.32 18.55
CA LEU A 23 6.37 29.77 18.29
C LEU A 23 7.26 30.52 19.29
N LEU A 24 7.15 30.20 20.59
CA LEU A 24 8.00 30.80 21.61
C LEU A 24 9.48 30.51 21.35
N LEU A 25 9.83 29.27 21.01
CA LEU A 25 11.20 28.86 20.70
C LEU A 25 11.75 29.59 19.46
N VAL A 26 10.92 29.77 18.42
CA VAL A 26 11.29 30.54 17.22
C VAL A 26 11.46 32.01 17.52
N VAL A 27 10.58 32.63 18.29
CA VAL A 27 10.71 34.06 18.67
C VAL A 27 11.99 34.28 19.47
N VAL A 28 12.25 33.44 20.46
CA VAL A 28 13.50 33.51 21.25
C VAL A 28 14.71 33.27 20.35
N GLY A 29 14.69 32.24 19.51
CA GLY A 29 15.77 31.94 18.56
C GLY A 29 16.03 33.07 17.57
N ALA A 30 14.98 33.74 17.09
CA ALA A 30 15.07 34.89 16.18
C ALA A 30 15.71 36.10 16.87
N ILE A 31 15.38 36.37 18.14
CA ILE A 31 16.00 37.44 18.92
C ILE A 31 17.50 37.16 19.10
N PHE A 32 17.88 35.94 19.48
CA PHE A 32 19.30 35.55 19.62
C PHE A 32 20.06 35.62 18.29
N ALA A 33 19.45 35.14 17.20
CA ALA A 33 20.02 35.23 15.87
C ALA A 33 20.20 36.69 15.43
N LEU A 34 19.21 37.56 15.67
CA LEU A 34 19.26 38.98 15.33
C LEU A 34 20.35 39.71 16.11
N VAL A 35 20.48 39.46 17.42
CA VAL A 35 21.57 40.03 18.25
C VAL A 35 22.94 39.58 17.74
N GLY A 36 23.10 38.29 17.44
CA GLY A 36 24.34 37.76 16.88
C GLY A 36 24.67 38.35 15.50
N PHE A 37 23.66 38.54 14.65
CA PHE A 37 23.83 39.10 13.31
C PHE A 37 24.18 40.59 13.36
N VAL A 38 23.48 41.39 14.17
CA VAL A 38 23.77 42.83 14.33
C VAL A 38 25.18 43.05 14.90
N ASP A 39 25.60 42.25 15.89
CA ASP A 39 26.94 42.36 16.49
C ASP A 39 28.03 41.94 15.49
N PHE A 40 27.79 40.88 14.71
CA PHE A 40 28.68 40.44 13.64
C PHE A 40 28.87 41.52 12.57
N PHE A 41 27.78 42.03 11.98
CA PHE A 41 27.85 43.07 10.93
C PHE A 41 28.35 44.41 11.45
N GLY A 42 28.07 44.76 12.71
CA GLY A 42 28.63 45.93 13.37
C GLY A 42 30.16 45.86 13.51
N ALA A 43 30.70 44.67 13.78
CA ALA A 43 32.14 44.43 13.87
C ALA A 43 32.88 44.51 12.52
N PHE A 44 32.21 44.37 11.37
CA PHE A 44 32.82 44.65 10.05
C PHE A 44 32.89 46.15 9.75
N GLY A 45 32.08 46.97 10.43
CA GLY A 45 32.07 48.44 10.26
C GLY A 45 32.83 49.21 11.34
N GLY A 46 33.16 48.59 12.47
CA GLY A 46 33.91 49.19 13.58
C GLY A 46 35.04 48.28 14.05
N ASN A 47 36.21 48.87 14.35
CA ASN A 47 37.47 48.19 14.69
C ASN A 47 37.42 47.36 16.00
N GLY A 48 36.68 46.24 16.01
CA GLY A 48 36.61 45.32 17.14
C GLY A 48 36.11 43.93 16.76
N MET A 49 36.54 42.89 17.50
CA MET A 49 36.06 41.52 17.35
C MET A 49 34.59 41.41 17.81
N PRO A 50 33.70 40.71 17.10
CA PRO A 50 32.31 40.55 17.54
C PRO A 50 32.25 39.70 18.82
N THR A 51 31.61 40.24 19.86
CA THR A 51 31.57 39.64 21.21
C THR A 51 30.36 38.73 21.41
N LYS A 52 29.26 38.99 20.68
CA LYS A 52 27.98 38.27 20.78
C LYS A 52 27.75 37.33 19.60
N PHE A 53 28.78 37.11 18.78
CA PHE A 53 28.70 36.19 17.64
C PHE A 53 28.26 34.77 18.06
N TRP A 54 28.62 34.33 19.26
CA TRP A 54 28.20 33.04 19.82
C TRP A 54 26.68 32.87 19.91
N CYS A 55 25.92 33.97 20.02
CA CYS A 55 24.45 33.94 20.04
C CYS A 55 23.86 33.36 18.75
N LEU A 56 24.58 33.42 17.62
CA LEU A 56 24.14 32.83 16.36
C LEU A 56 24.16 31.30 16.42
N PHE A 57 25.16 30.71 17.09
CA PHE A 57 25.27 29.25 17.29
C PHE A 57 24.19 28.69 18.20
N VAL A 58 23.59 29.52 19.05
CA VAL A 58 22.45 29.14 19.88
C VAL A 58 21.13 29.45 19.17
N GLY A 59 21.04 30.60 18.50
CA GLY A 59 19.84 31.04 17.81
C GLY A 59 19.47 30.16 16.62
N LEU A 60 20.43 29.75 15.79
CA LEU A 60 20.15 28.98 14.57
C LEU A 60 19.61 27.56 14.86
N PRO A 61 20.20 26.77 15.78
CA PRO A 61 19.61 25.49 16.18
C PRO A 61 18.24 25.65 16.85
N LEU A 62 18.07 26.71 17.66
CA LEU A 62 16.80 26.98 18.32
C LEU A 62 15.69 27.33 17.31
N LEU A 63 16.02 28.09 16.27
CA LEU A 63 15.13 28.32 15.12
C LEU A 63 14.82 27.03 14.36
N GLY A 64 15.82 26.17 14.15
CA GLY A 64 15.63 24.87 13.50
C GLY A 64 14.66 23.97 14.27
N ILE A 65 14.87 23.81 15.58
CA ILE A 65 14.03 22.99 16.47
C ILE A 65 12.64 23.61 16.62
N GLY A 66 12.54 24.92 16.78
CA GLY A 66 11.26 25.62 16.85
C GLY A 66 10.46 25.49 15.54
N GLY A 67 11.15 25.58 14.40
CA GLY A 67 10.57 25.40 13.08
C GLY A 67 10.06 23.98 12.83
N THR A 68 10.79 22.93 13.26
CA THR A 68 10.31 21.55 13.14
C THR A 68 9.10 21.28 14.04
N LEU A 69 9.09 21.80 15.26
CA LEU A 69 7.92 21.71 16.16
C LEU A 69 6.69 22.41 15.57
N LEU A 70 6.85 23.60 15.00
CA LEU A 70 5.78 24.30 14.27
C LEU A 70 5.28 23.48 13.08
N LYS A 71 6.19 22.90 12.27
CA LYS A 71 5.82 22.02 11.16
C LYS A 71 4.96 20.86 11.66
N VAL A 72 5.37 20.14 12.70
CA VAL A 72 4.60 19.01 13.25
C VAL A 72 3.23 19.47 13.79
N GLY A 73 3.19 20.62 14.48
CA GLY A 73 1.96 21.19 15.01
C GLY A 73 0.94 21.57 13.92
N TYR A 74 1.40 22.09 12.79
CA TYR A 74 0.55 22.52 11.67
C TYR A 74 0.37 21.45 10.58
N LEU A 75 1.18 20.40 10.54
CA LEU A 75 1.17 19.37 9.49
C LEU A 75 -0.23 18.79 9.29
N GLY A 76 -0.95 18.47 10.37
CA GLY A 76 -2.29 17.90 10.26
C GLY A 76 -3.36 18.87 9.75
N ALA A 77 -3.18 20.18 9.89
CA ALA A 77 -4.09 21.15 9.27
C ALA A 77 -3.78 21.28 7.78
N MET A 78 -2.48 21.37 7.45
CA MET A 78 -2.00 21.44 6.07
C MET A 78 -2.36 20.21 5.26
N THR A 79 -2.14 19.00 5.76
CA THR A 79 -2.44 17.75 5.02
C THR A 79 -3.93 17.59 4.73
N ARG A 80 -4.81 18.09 5.60
CA ARG A 80 -6.26 18.08 5.37
C ARG A 80 -6.67 19.07 4.28
N TYR A 81 -6.10 20.27 4.30
CA TYR A 81 -6.35 21.26 3.25
C TYR A 81 -5.85 20.75 1.89
N VAL A 82 -4.61 20.27 1.84
CA VAL A 82 -4.01 19.68 0.63
C VAL A 82 -4.85 18.49 0.16
N ALA A 83 -5.25 17.57 1.04
CA ALA A 83 -6.09 16.45 0.66
C ALA A 83 -7.46 16.91 0.10
N GLY A 84 -8.05 17.99 0.64
CA GLY A 84 -9.31 18.52 0.11
C GLY A 84 -9.18 19.07 -1.31
N GLU A 85 -8.07 19.74 -1.61
CA GLU A 85 -7.82 20.39 -2.91
C GLU A 85 -7.24 19.43 -3.96
N THR A 86 -6.31 18.54 -3.56
CA THR A 86 -5.58 17.66 -4.50
C THR A 86 -6.23 16.30 -4.69
N ALA A 87 -7.03 15.80 -3.74
CA ALA A 87 -7.73 14.52 -3.92
C ALA A 87 -8.62 14.47 -5.18
N PRO A 88 -9.43 15.49 -5.52
CA PRO A 88 -10.22 15.46 -6.75
C PRO A 88 -9.32 15.43 -8.00
N VAL A 89 -8.24 16.23 -8.03
CA VAL A 89 -7.30 16.25 -9.16
C VAL A 89 -6.60 14.90 -9.35
N VAL A 90 -6.17 14.27 -8.25
CA VAL A 90 -5.56 12.93 -8.29
C VAL A 90 -6.59 11.91 -8.77
N LYS A 91 -7.84 11.97 -8.31
CA LYS A 91 -8.91 11.10 -8.78
C LYS A 91 -9.11 11.27 -10.29
N ASP A 92 -9.24 12.49 -10.79
CA ASP A 92 -9.47 12.75 -12.21
C ASP A 92 -8.30 12.26 -13.06
N THR A 93 -7.06 12.44 -12.58
CA THR A 93 -5.86 11.90 -13.22
C THR A 93 -5.88 10.37 -13.25
N LEU A 94 -6.27 9.72 -12.15
CA LEU A 94 -6.37 8.26 -12.08
C LEU A 94 -7.47 7.73 -12.99
N ASP A 95 -8.63 8.38 -13.05
CA ASP A 95 -9.73 7.99 -13.92
C ASP A 95 -9.32 8.12 -15.41
N TYR A 96 -8.66 9.22 -15.78
CA TYR A 96 -8.11 9.42 -17.13
C TYR A 96 -7.07 8.36 -17.51
N LEU A 97 -6.14 8.05 -16.59
CA LEU A 97 -5.14 7.01 -16.80
C LEU A 97 -5.79 5.62 -16.86
N ALA A 98 -6.81 5.36 -16.03
CA ALA A 98 -7.55 4.12 -16.04
C ALA A 98 -8.25 3.90 -17.38
N ASP A 99 -8.87 4.93 -17.96
CA ASP A 99 -9.50 4.82 -19.28
C ASP A 99 -8.48 4.54 -20.39
N GLY A 100 -7.33 5.22 -20.39
CA GLY A 100 -6.26 4.99 -21.36
C GLY A 100 -5.56 3.64 -21.22
N THR A 101 -5.58 3.04 -20.03
CA THR A 101 -4.90 1.77 -19.73
C THR A 101 -5.84 0.59 -19.47
N ALA A 102 -7.16 0.80 -19.52
CA ALA A 102 -8.18 -0.20 -19.23
C ALA A 102 -8.02 -1.45 -20.11
N ALA A 103 -7.71 -1.25 -21.40
CA ALA A 103 -7.47 -2.35 -22.33
C ALA A 103 -6.26 -3.20 -21.90
N SER A 104 -5.16 -2.56 -21.47
CA SER A 104 -3.94 -3.23 -21.00
C SER A 104 -4.18 -3.98 -19.70
N VAL A 105 -4.82 -3.35 -18.72
CA VAL A 105 -5.17 -3.99 -17.44
C VAL A 105 -6.10 -5.18 -17.68
N LYS A 106 -7.09 -5.05 -18.56
CA LYS A 106 -8.00 -6.14 -18.92
C LYS A 106 -7.28 -7.28 -19.62
N LYS A 107 -6.32 -7.00 -20.51
CA LYS A 107 -5.52 -8.03 -21.19
C LYS A 107 -4.65 -8.79 -20.18
N THR A 108 -3.96 -8.09 -19.29
CA THR A 108 -3.14 -8.70 -18.24
C THR A 108 -4.00 -9.52 -17.27
N ALA A 109 -5.14 -8.98 -16.82
CA ALA A 109 -6.07 -9.69 -15.96
C ALA A 109 -6.65 -10.95 -16.63
N ARG A 110 -6.90 -10.91 -17.95
CA ARG A 110 -7.29 -12.09 -18.72
C ARG A 110 -6.17 -13.13 -18.77
N ALA A 111 -4.96 -12.73 -19.13
CA ALA A 111 -3.81 -13.63 -19.20
C ALA A 111 -3.52 -14.32 -17.85
N VAL A 112 -3.63 -13.58 -16.74
CA VAL A 112 -3.49 -14.17 -15.39
C VAL A 112 -4.60 -15.16 -15.09
N ARG A 113 -5.87 -14.84 -15.40
CA ARG A 113 -6.98 -15.78 -15.20
C ARG A 113 -6.81 -17.03 -16.05
N ASP A 114 -6.39 -16.88 -17.30
CA ASP A 114 -6.23 -17.98 -18.22
C ASP A 114 -5.05 -18.86 -17.77
N GLY A 115 -3.93 -18.28 -17.31
CA GLY A 115 -2.83 -19.03 -16.68
C GLY A 115 -3.15 -19.66 -15.33
N LEU A 116 -4.13 -19.12 -14.57
CA LEU A 116 -4.66 -19.77 -13.36
C LEU A 116 -5.63 -20.92 -13.69
N ARG A 117 -6.28 -20.87 -14.86
CA ARG A 117 -7.10 -21.96 -15.37
C ARG A 117 -6.26 -23.08 -15.97
N GLU A 118 -5.15 -22.72 -16.62
CA GLU A 118 -4.11 -23.61 -17.13
C GLU A 118 -3.08 -23.99 -16.04
N GLY A 119 -3.34 -23.66 -14.76
CA GLY A 119 -2.56 -24.21 -13.64
C GLY A 119 -2.58 -25.72 -13.74
N PRO A 120 -1.50 -26.44 -13.36
CA PRO A 120 -1.11 -27.74 -13.91
C PRO A 120 -2.29 -28.72 -14.09
N ASP A 121 -2.99 -28.58 -15.21
CA ASP A 121 -4.15 -29.40 -15.59
C ASP A 121 -3.70 -30.81 -15.95
N ASP A 122 -2.38 -30.99 -16.11
CA ASP A 122 -1.74 -32.27 -16.34
C ASP A 122 -1.55 -33.10 -15.06
N ALA A 123 -2.12 -32.68 -13.94
CA ALA A 123 -2.00 -33.31 -12.63
C ALA A 123 -3.40 -33.59 -12.03
N ARG A 124 -3.87 -34.83 -12.11
CA ARG A 124 -5.13 -35.30 -11.52
C ARG A 124 -4.88 -35.91 -10.14
N PRO A 125 -5.38 -35.29 -9.05
CA PRO A 125 -5.32 -35.91 -7.74
C PRO A 125 -6.27 -37.12 -7.68
N CYS A 126 -5.80 -38.22 -7.12
CA CYS A 126 -6.61 -39.39 -6.88
C CYS A 126 -7.64 -39.10 -5.78
N ALA A 127 -8.93 -39.29 -6.08
CA ALA A 127 -10.00 -39.10 -5.09
C ALA A 127 -9.94 -40.11 -3.92
N LYS A 128 -9.22 -41.24 -4.09
CA LYS A 128 -9.08 -42.29 -3.06
C LYS A 128 -7.90 -42.07 -2.12
N CYS A 129 -6.71 -41.73 -2.64
CA CYS A 129 -5.48 -41.60 -1.85
C CYS A 129 -4.83 -40.21 -1.87
N GLY A 130 -5.31 -39.29 -2.72
CA GLY A 130 -4.80 -37.92 -2.82
C GLY A 130 -3.52 -37.75 -3.67
N ASP A 131 -2.94 -38.84 -4.16
CA ASP A 131 -1.71 -38.78 -4.97
C ASP A 131 -1.95 -38.07 -6.30
N VAL A 132 -0.96 -37.30 -6.78
CA VAL A 132 -1.09 -36.48 -8.00
C VAL A 132 -0.55 -37.26 -9.19
N ASN A 133 -1.41 -37.58 -10.15
CA ASN A 133 -1.10 -38.41 -11.32
C ASN A 133 -1.12 -37.57 -12.59
N ALA A 134 -0.49 -38.04 -13.67
CA ALA A 134 -0.55 -37.35 -14.98
C ALA A 134 -2.00 -37.21 -15.51
N ALA A 135 -2.29 -36.20 -16.34
CA ALA A 135 -3.63 -35.94 -16.88
C ALA A 135 -4.21 -37.12 -17.67
N ASP A 136 -3.34 -37.84 -18.36
CA ASP A 136 -3.68 -38.97 -19.22
C ASP A 136 -3.67 -40.31 -18.47
N ALA A 137 -3.30 -40.32 -17.18
CA ALA A 137 -3.35 -41.51 -16.35
C ALA A 137 -4.80 -42.02 -16.19
N ARG A 138 -5.03 -43.27 -16.59
CA ARG A 138 -6.33 -43.96 -16.44
C ARG A 138 -6.52 -44.57 -15.05
N PHE A 139 -5.43 -44.91 -14.39
CA PHE A 139 -5.40 -45.48 -13.04
C PHE A 139 -4.36 -44.74 -12.20
N CYS A 140 -4.55 -44.73 -10.88
CA CYS A 140 -3.61 -44.10 -9.95
C CYS A 140 -2.34 -44.94 -9.78
N ASP A 141 -1.17 -44.31 -9.90
CA ASP A 141 0.14 -44.98 -9.78
C ASP A 141 0.41 -45.47 -8.34
N ALA A 142 -0.19 -44.84 -7.33
CA ALA A 142 -0.01 -45.20 -5.92
C ALA A 142 -1.00 -46.26 -5.40
N CYS A 143 -2.27 -46.23 -5.85
CA CYS A 143 -3.33 -47.07 -5.27
C CYS A 143 -4.17 -47.86 -6.27
N GLY A 144 -3.94 -47.69 -7.57
CA GLY A 144 -4.61 -48.42 -8.65
C GLY A 144 -6.08 -48.06 -8.90
N SER A 145 -6.66 -47.09 -8.19
CA SER A 145 -8.05 -46.68 -8.44
C SER A 145 -8.20 -46.02 -9.81
N PRO A 146 -9.31 -46.23 -10.53
CA PRO A 146 -9.56 -45.54 -11.79
C PRO A 146 -9.65 -44.02 -11.56
N LEU A 147 -8.94 -43.26 -12.38
CA LEU A 147 -8.94 -41.80 -12.35
C LEU A 147 -9.89 -41.21 -13.39
N ALA A 148 -10.36 -42.04 -14.32
CA ALA A 148 -11.34 -41.67 -15.34
C ALA A 148 -12.38 -42.78 -15.54
N LEU A 149 -13.63 -42.38 -15.82
CA LEU A 149 -14.75 -43.24 -16.17
C LEU A 149 -15.26 -42.90 -17.57
N VAL A 150 -15.33 -43.89 -18.45
CA VAL A 150 -15.92 -43.72 -19.79
C VAL A 150 -17.43 -43.91 -19.69
N CYS A 151 -18.20 -42.93 -20.14
CA CYS A 151 -19.66 -43.04 -20.16
C CYS A 151 -20.10 -44.07 -21.20
N THR A 152 -20.86 -45.08 -20.79
CA THR A 152 -21.39 -46.11 -21.72
C THR A 152 -22.49 -45.59 -22.64
N GLY A 153 -23.14 -44.46 -22.29
CA GLY A 153 -24.20 -43.86 -23.09
C GLY A 153 -23.71 -42.94 -24.22
N CYS A 154 -22.59 -42.23 -24.02
CA CYS A 154 -22.08 -41.26 -24.99
C CYS A 154 -20.57 -41.30 -25.26
N GLY A 155 -19.81 -42.13 -24.55
CA GLY A 155 -18.36 -42.29 -24.74
C GLY A 155 -17.48 -41.22 -24.08
N GLU A 156 -18.05 -40.20 -23.43
CA GLU A 156 -17.29 -39.13 -22.77
C GLU A 156 -16.42 -39.65 -21.61
N ASP A 157 -15.20 -39.13 -21.50
CA ASP A 157 -14.32 -39.34 -20.34
C ASP A 157 -14.73 -38.43 -19.17
N ASN A 158 -14.96 -39.03 -18.00
CA ASN A 158 -15.36 -38.34 -16.78
C ASN A 158 -14.34 -38.59 -15.67
N ALA A 159 -14.34 -37.75 -14.63
CA ALA A 159 -13.51 -37.99 -13.45
C ALA A 159 -13.84 -39.34 -12.79
N GLY A 160 -12.86 -39.98 -12.18
CA GLY A 160 -13.00 -41.30 -11.53
C GLY A 160 -14.06 -41.36 -10.43
N ASP A 161 -14.40 -40.23 -9.83
CA ASP A 161 -15.42 -40.06 -8.78
C ASP A 161 -16.74 -39.46 -9.30
N ALA A 162 -16.86 -39.23 -10.60
CA ALA A 162 -18.06 -38.66 -11.21
C ALA A 162 -19.24 -39.64 -11.10
N ARG A 163 -20.37 -39.16 -10.56
CA ARG A 163 -21.62 -39.93 -10.43
C ARG A 163 -22.53 -39.82 -11.65
N PHE A 164 -22.36 -38.75 -12.42
CA PHE A 164 -23.11 -38.45 -13.64
C PHE A 164 -22.15 -37.99 -14.73
N CYS A 165 -22.48 -38.29 -15.99
CA CYS A 165 -21.69 -37.87 -17.13
C CYS A 165 -21.76 -36.34 -17.33
N ARG A 166 -20.61 -35.67 -17.44
CA ARG A 166 -20.49 -34.22 -17.69
C ARG A 166 -21.05 -33.78 -19.04
N HIS A 167 -21.19 -34.70 -19.99
CA HIS A 167 -21.68 -34.42 -21.35
C HIS A 167 -23.16 -34.78 -21.51
N CYS A 168 -23.56 -36.03 -21.23
CA CYS A 168 -24.94 -36.50 -21.46
C CYS A 168 -25.82 -36.57 -20.20
N GLY A 169 -25.28 -36.36 -19.00
CA GLY A 169 -26.02 -36.45 -17.73
C GLY A 169 -26.40 -37.87 -17.27
N GLY A 170 -26.07 -38.91 -18.04
CA GLY A 170 -26.33 -40.30 -17.67
C GLY A 170 -25.58 -40.72 -16.40
N ALA A 171 -26.20 -41.57 -15.58
CA ALA A 171 -25.57 -42.10 -14.37
C ALA A 171 -24.34 -42.95 -14.72
N LEU A 172 -23.26 -42.75 -13.98
CA LEU A 172 -22.02 -43.51 -14.10
C LEU A 172 -21.94 -44.52 -12.96
N THR A 173 -21.64 -45.77 -13.29
CA THR A 173 -21.34 -46.80 -12.29
C THR A 173 -19.83 -46.85 -12.10
N ALA A 174 -19.36 -46.44 -10.91
CA ALA A 174 -17.98 -46.71 -10.51
C ALA A 174 -17.78 -48.23 -10.40
N GLY A 175 -16.78 -48.76 -11.09
CA GLY A 175 -16.35 -50.16 -10.98
C GLY A 175 -15.45 -50.38 -9.78
#